data_AF-A0A836P6V0-F1
#
_entry.id   AF-A0A836P6V0-F1
#
_cell.length_a   1.000
_cell.length_b   1.000
_cell.length_c   1.000
_cell.angle_alpha   90.00
_cell.angle_beta   90.00
_cell.angle_gamma   90.00
#
_symmetry.space_group_name_H-M   'P 1'
#
loop_
_entity.id
_entity.type
_entity.pdbx_description
1 polymer ?
#
loop_
_entity_poly.entity_id
_entity_poly.type
_entity_poly.pdbx_seq_one_letter_code
_entity_poly.pdbx_strand_id
1 'polypeptide(L)'
;ALHGMQTWIALPRSAEETAPAFHHHAAASLPQQRRDGVWLRVIAGRAYGEESPVQVFSGTLNVALDLAPDAELDLDTGHAERALYILEGEAQLDGADVPSRHLIVPSPGARGRLRAKTPLKAMLLGGEPLDGPRHLWWNFVSSSKKRIEQAKDDWQAGRFGSIPGDDKEFIPLPETPAPKPVNYP
;
A
#
# COMPACT_ATOMS: atom_id res chain seq x y z
N ALA A 1 -7.93 13.49 -16.65
CA ALA A 1 -8.34 12.87 -15.37
C ALA A 1 -7.09 12.54 -14.56
N LEU A 2 -7.11 12.71 -13.24
CA LEU A 2 -6.04 12.27 -12.34
C LEU A 2 -6.43 10.91 -11.76
N HIS A 3 -5.51 9.94 -11.78
CA HIS A 3 -5.72 8.62 -11.19
C HIS A 3 -4.46 8.24 -10.39
N GLY A 4 -4.64 7.83 -9.15
CA GLY A 4 -3.53 7.51 -8.25
C GLY A 4 -4.01 6.63 -7.11
N MET A 5 -3.08 5.87 -6.53
CA MET A 5 -3.33 5.05 -5.35
C MET A 5 -2.40 5.50 -4.23
N GLN A 6 -2.95 5.57 -3.01
CA GLN A 6 -2.18 5.83 -1.80
C GLN A 6 -2.22 4.59 -0.91
N THR A 7 -1.07 4.20 -0.41
CA THR A 7 -0.93 3.09 0.54
C THR A 7 -0.13 3.57 1.74
N TRP A 8 -0.61 3.28 2.93
CA TRP A 8 0.15 3.50 4.17
C TRP A 8 0.76 2.18 4.62
N ILE A 9 2.04 2.21 4.96
CA ILE A 9 2.76 1.05 5.49
C ILE A 9 3.12 1.40 6.92
N ALA A 10 2.61 0.63 7.88
CA ALA A 10 2.97 0.81 9.27
C ALA A 10 4.41 0.33 9.51
N LEU A 11 5.17 1.08 10.30
CA LEU A 11 6.57 0.76 10.60
C LEU A 11 6.69 -0.35 11.66
N PRO A 12 7.75 -1.20 11.61
CA PRO A 12 8.12 -2.10 12.71
C PRO A 12 8.46 -1.27 13.96
N ARG A 13 8.36 -1.84 15.18
CA ARG A 13 8.56 -1.08 16.42
C ARG A 13 9.93 -0.42 16.49
N SER A 14 10.95 -1.09 15.96
CA SER A 14 12.33 -0.59 15.89
C SER A 14 12.50 0.65 15.03
N ALA A 15 11.53 0.98 14.17
CA ALA A 15 11.59 2.11 13.24
C ALA A 15 10.49 3.17 13.48
N GLU A 16 9.56 2.97 14.43
CA GLU A 16 8.42 3.91 14.65
C GLU A 16 8.87 5.35 14.96
N GLU A 17 10.06 5.53 15.54
CA GLU A 17 10.61 6.85 15.90
C GLU A 17 11.79 7.27 14.99
N THR A 18 11.92 6.67 13.80
CA THR A 18 12.90 7.14 12.81
C THR A 18 12.60 8.58 12.39
N ALA A 19 13.63 9.34 12.03
CA ALA A 19 13.44 10.67 11.47
C ALA A 19 12.58 10.61 10.19
N PRO A 20 11.65 11.56 9.97
CA PRO A 20 10.85 11.60 8.76
C PRO A 20 11.74 11.89 7.54
N ALA A 21 11.43 11.25 6.43
CA ALA A 21 12.14 11.44 5.17
C ALA A 21 11.17 11.40 3.99
N PHE A 22 11.54 12.06 2.89
CA PHE A 22 10.81 12.00 1.63
C PHE A 22 11.74 11.54 0.52
N HIS A 23 11.31 10.51 -0.20
CA HIS A 23 12.04 9.95 -1.33
C HIS A 23 11.14 9.97 -2.57
N HIS A 24 11.58 10.67 -3.61
CA HIS A 24 10.92 10.64 -4.90
C HIS A 24 11.60 9.63 -5.82
N HIS A 25 10.81 8.71 -6.36
CA HIS A 25 11.26 7.75 -7.36
C HIS A 25 10.48 7.97 -8.66
N ALA A 26 11.17 8.44 -9.70
CA ALA A 26 10.60 8.52 -11.02
C ALA A 26 10.33 7.11 -11.57
N ALA A 27 9.36 6.97 -12.48
CA ALA A 27 8.97 5.67 -13.05
C ALA A 27 10.16 4.88 -13.63
N ALA A 28 11.14 5.57 -14.24
CA ALA A 28 12.32 4.95 -14.82
C ALA A 28 13.33 4.41 -13.80
N SER A 29 13.22 4.81 -12.53
CA SER A 29 14.06 4.30 -11.44
C SER A 29 13.53 3.02 -10.79
N LEU A 30 12.30 2.63 -11.10
CA LEU A 30 11.64 1.46 -10.53
C LEU A 30 11.81 0.26 -11.46
N PRO A 31 12.15 -0.93 -10.94
CA PRO A 31 12.29 -2.12 -11.75
C PRO A 31 10.94 -2.53 -12.36
N GLN A 32 10.99 -2.99 -13.61
CA GLN A 32 9.81 -3.34 -14.39
C GLN A 32 10.09 -4.56 -15.26
N GLN A 33 9.09 -5.43 -15.40
CA GLN A 33 9.15 -6.58 -16.30
C GLN A 33 7.97 -6.53 -17.27
N ARG A 34 8.20 -6.96 -18.52
CA ARG A 34 7.14 -7.13 -19.52
C ARG A 34 7.29 -8.49 -20.18
N ARG A 35 6.25 -9.31 -20.11
CA ARG A 35 6.19 -10.64 -20.74
C ARG A 35 4.75 -11.05 -20.97
N ASP A 36 4.46 -11.73 -22.08
CA ASP A 36 3.19 -12.42 -22.31
C ASP A 36 1.93 -11.57 -22.06
N GLY A 37 1.98 -10.28 -22.46
CA GLY A 37 0.87 -9.34 -22.25
C GLY A 37 0.76 -8.76 -20.83
N VAL A 38 1.63 -9.16 -19.91
CA VAL A 38 1.78 -8.60 -18.56
C VAL A 38 2.86 -7.54 -18.55
N TRP A 39 2.56 -6.39 -17.95
CA TRP A 39 3.53 -5.39 -17.55
C TRP A 39 3.40 -5.16 -16.05
N LEU A 40 4.51 -5.33 -15.32
CA LEU A 40 4.55 -5.12 -13.87
C LEU A 40 5.66 -4.15 -13.51
N ARG A 41 5.45 -3.42 -12.41
CA ARG A 41 6.43 -2.53 -11.80
C ARG A 41 6.46 -2.75 -10.30
N VAL A 42 7.62 -3.09 -9.74
CA VAL A 42 7.78 -3.20 -8.28
C VAL A 42 8.00 -1.80 -7.72
N ILE A 43 6.98 -1.28 -7.05
CA ILE A 43 6.97 0.07 -6.48
C ILE A 43 7.81 0.08 -5.20
N ALA A 44 7.59 -0.87 -4.30
CA ALA A 44 8.34 -0.97 -3.04
C ALA A 44 8.58 -2.43 -2.64
N GLY A 45 9.74 -2.68 -2.01
CA GLY A 45 10.16 -4.01 -1.58
C GLY A 45 10.55 -4.93 -2.73
N ARG A 46 10.18 -6.22 -2.65
CA ARG A 46 10.67 -7.27 -3.56
C ARG A 46 9.54 -8.10 -4.14
N ALA A 47 9.59 -8.38 -5.43
CA ALA A 47 8.62 -9.25 -6.11
C ALA A 47 9.15 -9.71 -7.47
N TYR A 48 8.75 -10.88 -7.94
CA TYR A 48 9.07 -11.41 -9.26
C TYR A 48 10.59 -11.44 -9.58
N GLY A 49 11.42 -11.60 -8.55
CA GLY A 49 12.89 -11.58 -8.65
C GLY A 49 13.51 -10.19 -8.71
N GLU A 50 12.72 -9.12 -8.61
CA GLU A 50 13.19 -7.73 -8.60
C GLU A 50 13.17 -7.12 -7.19
N GLU A 51 13.97 -6.08 -7.00
CA GLU A 51 14.03 -5.28 -5.78
C GLU A 51 13.92 -3.78 -6.12
N SER A 52 12.94 -3.11 -5.51
CA SER A 52 12.77 -1.66 -5.65
C SER A 52 13.80 -0.89 -4.83
N PRO A 53 14.32 0.26 -5.31
CA PRO A 53 15.18 1.14 -4.53
C PRO A 53 14.44 1.93 -3.44
N VAL A 54 13.11 1.83 -3.36
CA VAL A 54 12.32 2.49 -2.31
C VAL A 54 12.70 1.92 -0.95
N GLN A 55 13.13 2.80 -0.04
CA GLN A 55 13.44 2.42 1.32
C GLN A 55 12.18 1.89 2.03
N VAL A 56 12.27 0.67 2.56
CA VAL A 56 11.24 0.03 3.37
C VAL A 56 11.87 -0.51 4.66
N PHE A 57 11.05 -0.68 5.70
CA PHE A 57 11.51 -1.09 7.03
C PHE A 57 11.11 -2.53 7.39
N SER A 58 10.30 -3.18 6.56
CA SER A 58 9.88 -4.57 6.68
C SER A 58 9.82 -5.21 5.30
N GLY A 59 9.75 -6.55 5.25
CA GLY A 59 9.47 -7.26 4.00
C GLY A 59 8.19 -6.70 3.38
N THR A 60 8.31 -6.10 2.21
CA THR A 60 7.23 -5.34 1.56
C THR A 60 6.99 -5.90 0.17
N LEU A 61 5.71 -6.00 -0.18
CA LEU A 61 5.22 -6.29 -1.52
C LEU A 61 4.36 -5.12 -1.96
N ASN A 62 4.76 -4.42 -3.02
CA ASN A 62 3.92 -3.39 -3.63
C ASN A 62 4.22 -3.34 -5.14
N VAL A 63 3.30 -3.84 -5.95
CA VAL A 63 3.49 -4.03 -7.39
C VAL A 63 2.28 -3.49 -8.13
N ALA A 64 2.52 -2.60 -9.10
CA ALA A 64 1.52 -2.20 -10.08
C ALA A 64 1.53 -3.18 -11.25
N LEU A 65 0.33 -3.57 -11.69
CA LEU A 65 0.09 -4.55 -12.73
C LEU A 65 -0.79 -3.95 -13.82
N ASP A 66 -0.34 -4.08 -15.07
CA ASP A 66 -1.09 -3.80 -16.28
C ASP A 66 -1.11 -5.09 -17.13
N LEU A 67 -2.30 -5.64 -17.41
CA LEU A 67 -2.44 -6.87 -18.21
C LEU A 67 -3.28 -6.57 -19.46
N ALA A 68 -2.83 -7.09 -20.60
CA ALA A 68 -3.63 -7.18 -21.81
C ALA A 68 -4.76 -8.22 -21.63
N PRO A 69 -5.84 -8.16 -22.42
CA PRO A 69 -6.87 -9.20 -22.42
C PRO A 69 -6.26 -10.59 -22.60
N ASP A 70 -6.80 -11.56 -21.86
CA ASP A 70 -6.39 -12.97 -21.82
C ASP A 70 -4.97 -13.23 -21.29
N ALA A 71 -4.20 -12.18 -20.91
CA ALA A 71 -2.92 -12.37 -20.24
C ALA A 71 -3.12 -12.95 -18.84
N GLU A 72 -2.16 -13.79 -18.44
CA GLU A 72 -2.16 -14.48 -17.15
C GLU A 72 -0.91 -14.13 -16.34
N LEU A 73 -1.08 -14.05 -15.02
CA LEU A 73 0.00 -13.83 -14.07
C LEU A 73 -0.21 -14.70 -12.84
N ASP A 74 0.75 -15.60 -12.57
CA ASP A 74 0.82 -16.28 -11.28
C ASP A 74 1.24 -15.26 -10.21
N LEU A 75 0.43 -15.13 -9.16
CA LEU A 75 0.70 -14.22 -8.05
C LEU A 75 1.96 -14.64 -7.32
N ASP A 76 2.86 -13.68 -7.09
CA ASP A 76 4.08 -13.89 -6.31
C ASP A 76 3.77 -14.47 -4.92
N THR A 77 4.58 -15.44 -4.48
CA THR A 77 4.43 -16.16 -3.21
C THR A 77 5.57 -15.89 -2.23
N GLY A 78 6.41 -14.88 -2.50
CA GLY A 78 7.59 -14.54 -1.70
C GLY A 78 7.27 -13.87 -0.35
N HIS A 79 6.01 -13.52 -0.10
CA HIS A 79 5.55 -12.90 1.14
C HIS A 79 4.34 -13.64 1.71
N ALA A 80 4.26 -13.69 3.04
CA ALA A 80 3.19 -14.40 3.74
C ALA A 80 1.83 -13.69 3.57
N GLU A 81 1.78 -12.38 3.79
CA GLU A 81 0.56 -11.57 3.68
C GLU A 81 0.50 -10.92 2.30
N ARG A 82 -0.60 -11.12 1.59
CA ARG A 82 -0.80 -10.62 0.24
C ARG A 82 -2.25 -10.21 0.04
N ALA A 83 -2.45 -9.21 -0.81
CA ALA A 83 -3.74 -8.77 -1.26
C ALA A 83 -3.67 -8.30 -2.72
N LEU A 84 -4.70 -8.63 -3.49
CA LEU A 84 -4.86 -8.19 -4.88
C LEU A 84 -6.06 -7.25 -4.95
N TYR A 85 -5.84 -6.07 -5.54
CA TYR A 85 -6.87 -5.07 -5.77
C TYR A 85 -7.00 -4.75 -7.25
N ILE A 86 -8.21 -4.87 -7.81
CA ILE A 86 -8.49 -4.51 -9.20
C ILE A 86 -8.95 -3.06 -9.26
N LEU A 87 -8.14 -2.21 -9.90
CA LEU A 87 -8.40 -0.77 -10.07
C LEU A 87 -9.33 -0.53 -11.26
N GLU A 88 -9.07 -1.22 -12.38
CA GLU A 88 -9.78 -1.03 -13.64
C GLU A 88 -9.79 -2.35 -14.43
N GLY A 89 -10.89 -2.63 -15.12
CA GLY A 89 -11.06 -3.84 -15.92
C GLY A 89 -11.74 -4.99 -15.18
N GLU A 90 -11.80 -6.13 -15.85
CA GLU A 90 -12.41 -7.36 -15.36
C GLU A 90 -11.36 -8.48 -15.34
N ALA A 91 -11.40 -9.32 -14.31
CA ALA A 91 -10.44 -10.37 -14.11
C ALA A 91 -11.05 -11.64 -13.53
N GLN A 92 -10.29 -12.72 -13.63
CA GLN A 92 -10.53 -13.98 -12.92
C GLN A 92 -9.32 -14.31 -12.05
N LEU A 93 -9.57 -14.91 -10.89
CA LEU A 93 -8.55 -15.54 -10.07
C LEU A 93 -8.88 -17.04 -10.00
N ASP A 94 -7.97 -17.88 -10.50
CA ASP A 94 -8.16 -19.34 -10.58
C ASP A 94 -9.48 -19.74 -11.28
N GLY A 95 -9.86 -18.98 -12.31
CA GLY A 95 -11.08 -19.21 -13.10
C GLY A 95 -12.36 -18.63 -12.49
N ALA A 96 -12.34 -18.11 -11.26
CA ALA A 96 -13.48 -17.42 -10.66
C ALA A 96 -13.45 -15.93 -10.97
N ASP A 97 -14.58 -15.36 -11.40
CA ASP A 97 -14.70 -13.92 -11.66
C ASP A 97 -14.43 -13.09 -10.40
N VAL A 98 -13.55 -12.09 -10.52
CA VAL A 98 -13.23 -11.14 -9.46
C VAL A 98 -14.21 -9.97 -9.53
N PRO A 99 -14.99 -9.70 -8.46
CA PRO A 99 -15.86 -8.54 -8.43
C PRO A 99 -15.08 -7.23 -8.52
N SER A 100 -15.63 -6.24 -9.21
CA SER A 100 -14.99 -4.93 -9.34
C SER A 100 -14.86 -4.24 -7.97
N ARG A 101 -13.79 -3.45 -7.77
CA ARG A 101 -13.51 -2.71 -6.51
C ARG A 101 -13.39 -3.59 -5.25
N HIS A 102 -13.00 -4.85 -5.39
CA HIS A 102 -12.77 -5.74 -4.26
C HIS A 102 -11.29 -5.92 -3.96
N LEU A 103 -10.99 -6.06 -2.67
CA LEU A 103 -9.69 -6.50 -2.17
C LEU A 103 -9.75 -8.00 -1.90
N ILE A 104 -8.99 -8.77 -2.66
CA ILE A 104 -8.84 -10.21 -2.45
C ILE A 104 -7.66 -10.43 -1.54
N VAL A 105 -7.84 -11.23 -0.48
CA VAL A 105 -6.76 -11.60 0.46
C VAL A 105 -6.56 -13.12 0.37
N PRO A 106 -5.59 -13.61 -0.41
CA PRO A 106 -5.27 -15.02 -0.45
C PRO A 106 -4.81 -15.52 0.93
N SER A 107 -5.09 -16.78 1.24
CA SER A 107 -4.51 -17.41 2.43
C SER A 107 -2.98 -17.44 2.33
N PRO A 108 -2.25 -17.41 3.46
CA PRO A 108 -0.80 -17.52 3.46
C PRO A 108 -0.30 -18.73 2.66
N GLY A 109 0.67 -18.51 1.78
CA GLY A 109 1.22 -19.54 0.89
C GLY A 109 0.32 -20.02 -0.25
N ALA A 110 -0.94 -19.57 -0.33
CA ALA A 110 -1.83 -19.92 -1.44
C ALA A 110 -1.26 -19.43 -2.76
N ARG A 111 -1.23 -20.30 -3.76
CA ARG A 111 -0.99 -19.87 -5.14
C ARG A 111 -2.27 -19.24 -5.68
N GLY A 112 -2.14 -18.43 -6.71
CA GLY A 112 -3.29 -17.90 -7.43
C GLY A 112 -2.84 -17.44 -8.80
N ARG A 113 -3.67 -17.69 -9.81
CA ARG A 113 -3.44 -17.25 -11.18
C ARG A 113 -4.46 -16.20 -11.56
N LEU A 114 -3.97 -14.98 -11.73
CA LEU A 114 -4.76 -13.86 -12.23
C LEU A 114 -4.85 -13.95 -13.75
N ARG A 115 -6.06 -13.82 -14.29
CA ARG A 115 -6.33 -13.73 -15.73
C ARG A 115 -7.12 -12.47 -16.02
N ALA A 116 -6.69 -11.67 -16.97
CA ALA A 116 -7.42 -10.49 -17.42
C ALA A 116 -8.51 -10.88 -18.43
N LYS A 117 -9.77 -10.49 -18.20
CA LYS A 117 -10.87 -10.62 -19.19
C LYS A 117 -10.94 -9.42 -20.13
N THR A 118 -10.53 -8.25 -19.64
CA THR A 118 -10.40 -6.99 -20.39
C THR A 118 -9.04 -6.37 -20.06
N PRO A 119 -8.60 -5.26 -20.69
CA PRO A 119 -7.40 -4.56 -20.25
C PRO A 119 -7.52 -4.23 -18.76
N LEU A 120 -6.56 -4.69 -17.97
CA LEU A 120 -6.66 -4.74 -16.51
C LEU A 120 -5.58 -3.86 -15.88
N LYS A 121 -5.98 -3.04 -14.90
CA LYS A 121 -5.06 -2.40 -13.95
C LYS A 121 -5.31 -2.96 -12.57
N ALA A 122 -4.27 -3.44 -11.92
CA ALA A 122 -4.37 -4.02 -10.59
C ALA A 122 -3.14 -3.69 -9.74
N MET A 123 -3.27 -3.94 -8.45
CA MET A 123 -2.21 -3.80 -7.46
C MET A 123 -2.09 -5.08 -6.66
N LEU A 124 -0.88 -5.63 -6.59
CA LEU A 124 -0.52 -6.68 -5.66
C LEU A 124 0.26 -6.04 -4.52
N LEU A 125 -0.26 -6.13 -3.30
CA LEU A 125 0.28 -5.49 -2.11
C LEU A 125 0.33 -6.45 -0.92
N GLY A 126 1.22 -6.21 0.03
CA GLY A 126 1.38 -7.06 1.21
C GLY A 126 2.79 -6.99 1.78
N GLY A 127 3.23 -8.08 2.41
CA GLY A 127 4.56 -8.15 3.01
C GLY A 127 4.66 -9.21 4.10
N GLU A 128 5.71 -9.05 4.90
CA GLU A 128 5.91 -9.84 6.10
C GLU A 128 5.02 -9.32 7.24
N PRO A 129 4.45 -10.21 8.07
CA PRO A 129 3.70 -9.82 9.24
C PRO A 129 4.56 -8.92 10.13
N LEU A 130 3.96 -7.86 10.65
CA LEU A 130 4.66 -6.98 11.57
C LEU A 130 4.95 -7.68 12.91
N ASP A 131 5.90 -7.15 13.67
CA ASP A 131 6.31 -7.58 15.01
C ASP A 131 5.24 -7.34 16.12
N GLY A 132 3.98 -7.19 15.75
CA GLY A 132 2.85 -7.03 16.66
C GLY A 132 1.71 -6.14 16.13
N PRO A 133 0.66 -5.91 16.92
CA PRO A 133 -0.45 -5.06 16.53
C PRO A 133 -0.07 -3.58 16.52
N ARG A 134 -0.72 -2.80 15.64
CA ARG A 134 -0.66 -1.34 15.61
C ARG A 134 -2.01 -0.75 16.00
N HIS A 135 -1.96 0.34 16.71
CA HIS A 135 -3.11 1.20 16.95
C HIS A 135 -3.13 2.27 15.86
N LEU A 136 -4.28 2.44 15.22
CA LEU A 136 -4.52 3.50 14.25
C LEU A 136 -5.60 4.42 14.80
N TRP A 137 -5.31 5.72 14.81
CA TRP A 137 -6.25 6.77 15.13
C TRP A 137 -5.97 7.97 14.23
N TRP A 138 -6.92 8.34 13.37
CA TRP A 138 -6.72 9.38 12.37
C TRP A 138 -5.42 9.16 11.57
N ASN A 139 -4.52 10.14 11.54
CA ASN A 139 -3.22 10.08 10.86
C ASN A 139 -2.10 9.49 11.72
N PHE A 140 -2.40 8.96 12.90
CA PHE A 140 -1.41 8.40 13.82
C PHE A 140 -1.50 6.88 13.88
N VAL A 141 -0.36 6.24 13.65
CA VAL A 141 -0.20 4.78 13.74
C VAL A 141 1.00 4.48 14.64
N SER A 142 0.80 3.68 15.68
CA SER A 142 1.89 3.25 16.57
C SER A 142 1.53 1.96 17.29
N SER A 143 2.56 1.20 17.69
CA SER A 143 2.45 0.10 18.65
C SER A 143 1.99 0.52 20.05
N SER A 144 2.03 1.81 20.39
CA SER A 144 1.71 2.35 21.72
C SER A 144 0.56 3.36 21.69
N LYS A 145 -0.54 3.07 22.41
CA LYS A 145 -1.64 4.03 22.58
C LYS A 145 -1.20 5.33 23.27
N LYS A 146 -0.29 5.23 24.24
CA LYS A 146 0.27 6.41 24.93
C LYS A 146 1.01 7.33 23.95
N ARG A 147 1.71 6.75 22.97
CA ARG A 147 2.40 7.52 21.93
C ARG A 147 1.43 8.27 21.02
N ILE A 148 0.28 7.68 20.72
CA ILE A 148 -0.82 8.33 19.98
C ILE A 148 -1.39 9.50 20.76
N GLU A 149 -1.63 9.37 22.07
CA GLU A 149 -2.10 10.50 22.88
C GLU A 149 -1.08 11.65 22.90
N GLN A 150 0.22 11.34 23.04
CA GLN A 150 1.27 12.35 22.92
C GLN A 150 1.26 13.04 21.54
N ALA A 151 1.07 12.27 20.46
CA ALA A 151 1.01 12.82 19.10
C ALA A 151 -0.21 13.76 18.90
N LYS A 152 -1.33 13.49 19.56
CA LYS A 152 -2.48 14.41 19.57
C LYS A 152 -2.14 15.73 20.23
N ASP A 153 -1.55 15.68 21.42
CA ASP A 153 -1.13 16.88 22.14
C ASP A 153 -0.08 17.68 21.34
N ASP A 154 0.83 16.97 20.67
CA ASP A 154 1.85 17.57 19.79
C ASP A 154 1.20 18.28 18.60
N TRP A 155 0.17 17.68 17.99
CA TRP A 155 -0.52 18.27 16.85
C TRP A 155 -1.32 19.52 17.23
N GLN A 156 -2.09 19.45 18.33
CA GLN A 156 -2.85 20.58 18.84
C GLN A 156 -1.96 21.77 19.23
N ALA A 157 -0.74 21.48 19.71
CA ALA A 157 0.23 22.50 20.08
C ALA A 157 1.17 22.92 18.95
N GLY A 158 1.00 22.42 17.72
CA GLY A 158 1.82 22.80 16.57
C GLY A 158 3.27 22.30 16.60
N ARG A 159 3.56 21.17 17.28
CA ARG A 159 4.91 20.62 17.46
C ARG A 159 5.40 19.71 16.31
N PHE A 160 4.65 19.58 15.22
CA PHE A 160 5.03 18.79 14.04
C PHE A 160 5.85 19.57 12.99
N GLY A 161 6.20 20.83 13.29
CA GLY A 161 6.83 21.75 12.34
C GLY A 161 5.79 22.45 11.46
N SER A 162 6.27 23.31 10.57
CA SER A 162 5.44 24.05 9.61
C SER A 162 5.88 23.78 8.17
N ILE A 163 4.93 23.87 7.25
CA ILE A 163 5.18 23.74 5.82
C ILE A 163 5.28 25.17 5.22
N PRO A 164 6.43 25.57 4.68
CA PRO A 164 6.57 26.91 4.10
C PRO A 164 5.54 27.16 2.99
N GLY A 165 4.76 28.23 3.13
CA GLY A 165 3.72 28.61 2.15
C GLY A 165 2.36 27.93 2.36
N ASP A 166 2.21 27.10 3.39
CA ASP A 166 0.96 26.40 3.75
C ASP A 166 0.59 26.69 5.22
N ASP A 167 0.44 27.97 5.55
CA ASP A 167 0.14 28.48 6.90
C ASP A 167 -1.31 28.96 7.07
N LYS A 168 -2.10 28.89 5.99
CA LYS A 168 -3.47 29.44 5.95
C LYS A 168 -4.53 28.47 6.41
N GLU A 169 -4.25 27.17 6.30
CA GLU A 169 -5.20 26.11 6.63
C GLU A 169 -4.58 25.17 7.66
N PHE A 170 -5.40 24.72 8.60
CA PHE A 170 -5.01 23.74 9.61
C PHE A 170 -6.15 22.74 9.78
N ILE A 171 -5.82 21.46 9.70
CA ILE A 171 -6.79 20.38 9.91
C ILE A 171 -6.80 20.05 11.41
N PRO A 172 -7.87 20.39 12.16
CA PRO A 172 -7.93 20.06 13.58
C PRO A 172 -8.04 18.56 13.80
N LEU A 173 -7.73 18.12 15.02
CA LEU A 173 -8.08 16.76 15.43
C LEU A 173 -9.60 16.54 15.31
N PRO A 174 -10.05 15.36 14.86
CA PRO A 174 -11.47 15.06 14.83
C PRO A 174 -12.07 14.99 16.24
N GLU A 175 -13.38 15.23 16.35
CA GLU A 175 -14.15 14.97 17.57
C GLU A 175 -14.10 13.48 17.95
N THR A 176 -14.21 13.16 19.24
CA THR A 176 -14.12 11.76 19.73
C THR A 176 -15.50 11.10 19.71
N PRO A 177 -15.65 9.87 19.15
CA PRO A 177 -14.59 9.03 18.60
C PRO A 177 -14.14 9.51 17.23
N ALA A 178 -12.84 9.41 16.94
CA ALA A 178 -12.33 9.74 15.62
C ALA A 178 -13.11 8.97 14.55
N PRO A 179 -13.40 9.59 13.40
CA PRO A 179 -14.01 8.90 12.28
C PRO A 179 -13.15 7.68 11.94
N LYS A 180 -13.80 6.54 11.67
CA LYS A 180 -13.12 5.39 11.09
C LYS A 180 -12.37 5.86 9.84
N PRO A 181 -11.18 5.32 9.52
CA PRO A 181 -10.47 5.68 8.28
C PRO A 181 -11.46 5.64 7.10
N VAL A 182 -11.35 6.64 6.23
CA VAL A 182 -12.37 6.98 5.24
C VAL A 182 -12.77 5.74 4.44
N ASN A 183 -14.02 5.28 4.62
CA ASN A 183 -14.66 4.37 3.70
C ASN A 183 -15.12 5.22 2.51
N TYR A 184 -14.38 5.20 1.41
CA TYR A 184 -14.92 5.65 0.13
C TYR A 184 -15.95 4.61 -0.36
N PRO A 185 -17.04 5.04 -1.02
CA PRO A 185 -17.93 4.12 -1.73
C PRO A 185 -17.22 3.37 -2.87
#